data_AF-A0AAR2IGQ2-F1
#
_entry.id   AF-A0AAR2IGQ2-F1
#
_cell.length_a   1.000
_cell.length_b   1.000
_cell.length_c   1.000
_cell.angle_alpha   90.00
_cell.angle_beta   90.00
_cell.angle_gamma   90.00
#
_symmetry.space_group_name_H-M   'P 1'
#
loop_
_entity.id
_entity.type
_entity.pdbx_description
1 polymer ?
#
loop_
_entity_poly.entity_id
_entity_poly.type
_entity_poly.pdbx_seq_one_letter_code
_entity_poly.pdbx_strand_id
1 'polypeptide(L)'
;PQIICLKCLRFNPEATVWKAKQQVLCSLTESLRDVLNYGLFQPATDGHDAKFLEEERPLRDYPQSFEKGVPYLEFRYKTRVYKQTNLDEKQLAKLHTKASLKKFMDYIQTGAVEKVAKFLDKGLDPNYHDPDTGETPLTLAVQCEPGAGEVIRALVMGGAHIDFRAKDGLTSLHKAVRAHAHTTLLSLGASPDYKDRRGLTPLYHTVLTGGDTSCCETLLYHRAKLGLRDENGWDETHQACQNGNSQHLEHLLFYGADSSSQNASGNTALHICALYNKESCARILLYRGAKKDMKNNSGQTPFQVAVMSGHFELGEIIKNHRDSDVVPFLESPKYAPQRRESGRTLALPHPHPFLRANSDNSMNLPEWMAFPNAAGSNIVSVQVICVCACINIPSEDQTWVVISLIYSGAAPGQRRRLYSAVPGRVFVATRSYSAQGEREISFNKGDKVKVLSVGEGGYWEGTVRGRTGWFPSDCVEEVAPRSLDHRSESRSEKAKRLFRHYTVGSYDSFDAPSDYIIKEKTVLLQKKDSEGFGFVLRGAKAQTPIEEFTPTPAFPALQYLESVDEGGVAWRAGLRMGDFLIEVNGQNVVKVGHRQVVNMIRQGGNSLMVKVVMVTRNPDMEEGSRKKSKKLEW
;
A
#
# COMPACT_ATOMS: atom_id res chain seq x y z
N PRO A 1 -9.00 -1.36 31.33
CA PRO A 1 -8.07 -1.60 32.46
C PRO A 1 -6.60 -1.63 31.99
N GLN A 2 -5.99 -0.52 31.60
CA GLN A 2 -4.61 -0.57 31.09
C GLN A 2 -3.85 0.70 31.52
N ILE A 3 -3.44 0.74 32.79
CA ILE A 3 -2.53 1.71 33.41
C ILE A 3 -3.10 3.12 33.65
N ILE A 4 -3.29 3.50 34.92
CA ILE A 4 -3.28 4.90 35.34
C ILE A 4 -1.88 5.16 35.87
N CYS A 5 -1.08 5.94 35.14
CA CYS A 5 0.29 6.26 35.52
C CYS A 5 0.62 7.64 34.97
N LEU A 6 1.32 8.42 35.79
CA LEU A 6 1.91 9.70 35.44
C LEU A 6 3.39 9.49 35.17
N LYS A 7 3.89 9.95 34.03
CA LYS A 7 5.30 9.88 33.66
C LYS A 7 5.81 11.26 33.26
N CYS A 8 6.97 11.65 33.76
CA CYS A 8 7.69 12.82 33.27
C CYS A 8 8.68 12.37 32.19
N LEU A 9 8.53 12.90 30.97
CA LEU A 9 9.39 12.58 29.84
C LEU A 9 9.98 13.87 29.25
N ARG A 10 11.18 13.77 28.70
CA ARG A 10 11.86 14.88 28.01
C ARG A 10 11.61 14.72 26.52
N PHE A 11 10.99 15.71 25.89
CA PHE A 11 10.77 15.70 24.45
C PHE A 11 11.59 16.78 23.76
N ASN A 12 12.00 16.50 22.53
CA ASN A 12 12.53 17.52 21.64
C ASN A 12 11.36 18.26 20.97
N PRO A 13 11.20 19.59 21.15
CA PRO A 13 10.12 20.36 20.53
C PRO A 13 10.13 20.38 18.99
N GLU A 14 11.28 20.14 18.37
CA GLU A 14 11.44 19.99 16.90
C GLU A 14 10.98 18.61 16.41
N ALA A 15 10.89 17.61 17.29
CA ALA A 15 10.49 16.28 16.90
C ALA A 15 8.99 16.21 16.62
N THR A 16 8.62 15.37 15.66
CA THR A 16 7.21 15.11 15.35
C THR A 16 6.50 14.46 16.53
N VAL A 17 5.20 14.70 16.65
CA VAL A 17 4.30 14.04 17.61
C VAL A 17 4.42 12.52 17.51
N TRP A 18 4.63 11.96 16.31
CA TRP A 18 4.92 10.55 16.11
C TRP A 18 6.15 10.08 16.89
N LYS A 19 7.28 10.81 16.81
CA LYS A 19 8.50 10.46 17.56
C LYS A 19 8.25 10.53 19.07
N ALA A 20 7.52 11.54 19.52
CA ALA A 20 7.13 11.67 20.92
C ALA A 20 6.25 10.50 21.37
N LYS A 21 5.26 10.10 20.56
CA LYS A 21 4.44 8.90 20.77
C LYS A 21 5.31 7.64 20.88
N GLN A 22 6.28 7.43 19.99
CA GLN A 22 7.20 6.29 20.07
C GLN A 22 7.98 6.29 21.39
N GLN A 23 8.49 7.44 21.82
CA GLN A 23 9.19 7.57 23.10
C GLN A 23 8.27 7.27 24.30
N VAL A 24 7.01 7.72 24.28
CA VAL A 24 6.01 7.34 25.29
C VAL A 24 5.87 5.83 25.33
N LEU A 25 5.66 5.19 24.19
CA LEU A 25 5.48 3.75 24.08
C LEU A 25 6.68 2.96 24.61
N CYS A 26 7.91 3.39 24.31
CA CYS A 26 9.12 2.80 24.85
C CYS A 26 9.24 2.96 26.38
N SER A 27 8.64 4.01 26.95
CA SER A 27 8.67 4.26 28.40
C SER A 27 7.64 3.44 29.18
N LEU A 28 6.62 2.87 28.52
CA LEU A 28 5.54 2.14 29.19
C LEU A 28 6.03 0.79 29.68
N THR A 29 5.84 0.52 30.98
CA THR A 29 6.21 -0.76 31.59
C THR A 29 5.20 -1.85 31.30
N GLU A 30 3.92 -1.53 31.10
CA GLU A 30 2.89 -2.48 30.65
C GLU A 30 2.55 -2.30 29.16
N SER A 31 2.31 -3.42 28.48
CA SER A 31 1.93 -3.44 27.07
C SER A 31 0.48 -2.99 26.90
N LEU A 32 0.25 -1.93 26.11
CA LEU A 32 -1.08 -1.54 25.66
C LEU A 32 -1.54 -2.46 24.52
N ARG A 33 -2.85 -2.75 24.45
CA ARG A 33 -3.44 -3.37 23.25
C ARG A 33 -3.72 -2.29 22.22
N ASP A 34 -3.59 -2.65 20.94
CA ASP A 34 -3.90 -1.72 19.82
C ASP A 34 -3.16 -0.38 19.93
N VAL A 35 -1.85 -0.49 20.17
CA VAL A 35 -0.93 0.61 20.47
C VAL A 35 -0.99 1.74 19.44
N LEU A 36 -1.21 1.40 18.17
CA LEU A 36 -1.18 2.36 17.07
C LEU A 36 -2.35 3.35 17.12
N ASN A 37 -3.47 2.98 17.75
CA ASN A 37 -4.65 3.83 17.92
C ASN A 37 -4.66 4.63 19.23
N TYR A 38 -3.57 4.62 19.99
CA TYR A 38 -3.34 5.64 21.02
C TYR A 38 -2.72 6.89 20.41
N GLY A 39 -3.01 8.06 20.98
CA GLY A 39 -2.45 9.34 20.56
C GLY A 39 -2.14 10.24 21.75
N LEU A 40 -1.23 11.19 21.53
CA LEU A 40 -1.07 12.32 22.45
C LEU A 40 -2.30 13.21 22.33
N PHE A 41 -2.89 13.53 23.46
CA PHE A 41 -4.12 14.28 23.60
C PHE A 41 -3.83 15.52 24.45
N GLN A 42 -4.21 16.66 23.91
CA GLN A 42 -4.18 17.93 24.61
C GLN A 42 -5.55 18.14 25.28
N PRO A 43 -5.61 18.20 26.62
CA PRO A 43 -6.83 18.55 27.33
C PRO A 43 -7.31 19.96 26.96
N ALA A 44 -8.59 20.22 27.20
CA ALA A 44 -9.13 21.56 27.05
C ALA A 44 -8.42 22.52 28.02
N THR A 45 -8.00 23.66 27.49
CA THR A 45 -7.42 24.77 28.27
C THR A 45 -8.17 26.05 27.93
N ASP A 46 -7.93 27.12 28.68
CA ASP A 46 -8.63 28.39 28.49
C ASP A 46 -8.55 28.86 27.02
N GLY A 47 -9.68 28.81 26.33
CA GLY A 47 -9.83 29.20 24.93
C GLY A 47 -9.52 28.13 23.87
N HIS A 48 -9.14 26.91 24.25
CA HIS A 48 -8.77 25.83 23.31
C HIS A 48 -9.52 24.53 23.61
N ASP A 49 -10.25 24.02 22.61
CA ASP A 49 -10.92 22.72 22.65
C ASP A 49 -9.89 21.58 22.82
N ALA A 50 -10.28 20.55 23.55
CA ALA A 50 -9.47 19.35 23.69
C ALA A 50 -9.32 18.62 22.33
N LYS A 51 -8.14 18.11 22.01
CA LYS A 51 -7.87 17.47 20.72
C LYS A 51 -6.72 16.47 20.78
N PHE A 52 -6.72 15.51 19.87
CA PHE A 52 -5.54 14.72 19.58
C PHE A 52 -4.55 15.54 18.76
N LEU A 53 -3.26 15.39 19.05
CA LEU A 53 -2.19 15.98 18.25
C LEU A 53 -1.99 15.17 16.97
N GLU A 54 -1.82 15.86 15.84
CA GLU A 54 -1.50 15.24 14.55
C GLU A 54 -0.08 14.67 14.55
N GLU A 55 0.05 13.38 14.22
CA GLU A 55 1.30 12.62 14.36
C GLU A 55 2.48 13.19 13.54
N GLU A 56 2.21 13.84 12.41
CA GLU A 56 3.24 14.35 11.50
C GLU A 56 3.74 15.76 11.83
N ARG A 57 3.09 16.48 12.75
CA ARG A 57 3.50 17.84 13.13
C ARG A 57 4.54 17.85 14.24
N PRO A 58 5.43 18.85 14.29
CA PRO A 58 6.34 19.02 15.40
C PRO A 58 5.58 19.40 16.68
N LEU A 59 6.11 18.99 17.84
CA LEU A 59 5.48 19.28 19.13
C LEU A 59 5.34 20.78 19.43
N ARG A 60 6.26 21.61 18.93
CA ARG A 60 6.22 23.08 19.11
C ARG A 60 4.98 23.76 18.55
N ASP A 61 4.30 23.14 17.58
CA ASP A 61 3.13 23.73 16.92
C ASP A 61 1.92 23.73 17.86
N TYR A 62 1.99 22.99 18.97
CA TYR A 62 0.92 22.88 19.94
C TYR A 62 1.20 23.75 21.15
N PRO A 63 0.23 24.59 21.58
CA PRO A 63 0.39 25.37 22.80
C PRO A 63 0.55 24.42 23.99
N GLN A 64 1.39 24.79 24.95
CA GLN A 64 1.61 23.95 26.12
C GLN A 64 0.50 24.20 27.14
N SER A 65 -0.27 23.17 27.44
CA SER A 65 -1.14 23.11 28.62
C SER A 65 -0.26 22.85 29.84
N PHE A 66 -0.36 23.64 30.91
CA PHE A 66 0.46 23.45 32.11
C PHE A 66 -0.38 22.84 33.24
N GLU A 67 0.15 21.80 33.86
CA GLU A 67 -0.35 21.28 35.13
C GLU A 67 0.81 21.33 36.14
N LYS A 68 0.62 22.02 37.27
CA LYS A 68 1.65 22.21 38.32
C LYS A 68 3.00 22.74 37.78
N GLY A 69 2.95 23.65 36.81
CA GLY A 69 4.15 24.32 36.27
C GLY A 69 4.94 23.51 35.23
N VAL A 70 4.44 22.35 34.80
CA VAL A 70 5.05 21.56 33.73
C VAL A 70 4.04 21.34 32.61
N PRO A 71 4.46 21.41 31.33
CA PRO A 71 3.62 21.02 30.20
C PRO A 71 3.01 19.64 30.42
N TYR A 72 1.73 19.49 30.11
CA TYR A 72 0.91 18.32 30.40
C TYR A 72 0.18 17.84 29.15
N LEU A 73 0.29 16.55 28.85
CA LEU A 73 -0.46 15.86 27.80
C LEU A 73 -1.05 14.56 28.34
N GLU A 74 -2.12 14.09 27.73
CA GLU A 74 -2.69 12.77 28.01
C GLU A 74 -2.30 11.78 26.90
N PHE A 75 -2.08 10.51 27.22
CA PHE A 75 -1.92 9.46 26.21
C PHE A 75 -3.15 8.57 26.21
N ARG A 76 -4.01 8.73 25.19
CA ARG A 76 -5.37 8.18 25.19
C ARG A 76 -5.65 7.37 23.94
N TYR A 77 -6.53 6.38 24.09
CA TYR A 77 -7.11 5.69 22.94
C TYR A 77 -7.93 6.70 22.13
N LYS A 78 -7.80 6.65 20.81
CA LYS A 78 -8.49 7.56 19.87
C LYS A 78 -9.98 7.23 19.79
N THR A 79 -10.73 7.74 20.75
CA THR A 79 -12.19 7.79 20.73
C THR A 79 -12.68 9.09 20.12
N ARG A 80 -13.95 9.15 19.72
CA ARG A 80 -14.59 10.39 19.29
C ARG A 80 -14.44 11.48 20.36
N VAL A 81 -14.04 12.68 19.94
CA VAL A 81 -13.96 13.86 20.81
C VAL A 81 -15.28 14.62 20.69
N TYR A 82 -16.06 14.63 21.76
CA TYR A 82 -17.37 15.30 21.79
C TYR A 82 -17.20 16.77 22.20
N LYS A 83 -17.81 17.67 21.43
CA LYS A 83 -17.83 19.11 21.75
C LYS A 83 -18.92 19.49 22.76
N GLN A 84 -20.00 18.70 22.84
CA GLN A 84 -21.12 18.93 23.74
C GLN A 84 -20.94 18.11 25.01
N THR A 85 -21.13 18.74 26.17
CA THR A 85 -20.97 18.12 27.49
C THR A 85 -22.22 17.38 27.99
N ASN A 86 -23.38 17.58 27.34
CA ASN A 86 -24.68 17.09 27.82
C ASN A 86 -25.15 15.80 27.13
N LEU A 87 -24.27 14.82 26.98
CA LEU A 87 -24.61 13.53 26.37
C LEU A 87 -25.19 12.57 27.42
N ASP A 88 -26.35 11.98 27.14
CA ASP A 88 -26.95 10.95 28.00
C ASP A 88 -26.16 9.62 27.86
N GLU A 89 -25.37 9.30 28.88
CA GLU A 89 -24.55 8.08 28.94
C GLU A 89 -25.37 6.80 28.69
N LYS A 90 -26.63 6.75 29.14
CA LYS A 90 -27.49 5.57 28.93
C LYS A 90 -27.89 5.42 27.47
N GLN A 91 -28.12 6.53 26.77
CA GLN A 91 -28.41 6.51 25.33
C GLN A 91 -27.15 6.14 24.54
N LEU A 92 -25.99 6.67 24.95
CA LEU A 92 -24.71 6.37 24.33
C LEU A 92 -24.36 4.88 24.46
N ALA A 93 -24.58 4.29 25.64
CA ALA A 93 -24.35 2.86 25.86
C ALA A 93 -25.21 1.97 24.95
N LYS A 94 -26.45 2.37 24.65
CA LYS A 94 -27.33 1.64 23.71
C LYS A 94 -26.79 1.65 22.28
N LEU A 95 -26.16 2.74 21.85
CA LEU A 95 -25.56 2.87 20.53
C LEU A 95 -24.30 2.01 20.35
N HIS A 96 -23.57 1.72 21.43
CA HIS A 96 -22.32 0.95 21.42
C HIS A 96 -22.51 -0.53 21.75
N THR A 97 -23.72 -1.06 21.64
CA THR A 97 -23.95 -2.51 21.72
C THR A 97 -23.39 -3.22 20.47
N LYS A 98 -22.92 -4.46 20.61
CA LYS A 98 -22.37 -5.26 19.49
C LYS A 98 -23.31 -5.29 18.28
N ALA A 99 -24.62 -5.44 18.51
CA ALA A 99 -25.63 -5.45 17.45
C ALA A 99 -25.79 -4.08 16.76
N SER A 100 -25.75 -2.98 17.53
CA SER A 100 -25.83 -1.62 16.98
C SER A 100 -24.60 -1.28 16.14
N LEU A 101 -23.39 -1.60 16.64
CA LEU A 101 -22.14 -1.41 15.91
C LEU A 101 -22.09 -2.24 14.62
N LYS A 102 -22.58 -3.50 14.65
CA LYS A 102 -22.67 -4.32 13.44
C LYS A 102 -23.63 -3.72 12.41
N LYS A 103 -24.81 -3.31 12.87
CA LYS A 103 -25.82 -2.65 12.03
C LYS A 103 -25.32 -1.35 11.41
N PHE A 104 -24.48 -0.60 12.13
CA PHE A 104 -23.82 0.60 11.60
C PHE A 104 -22.84 0.26 10.47
N MET A 105 -22.05 -0.81 10.61
CA MET A 105 -21.17 -1.30 9.54
C MET A 105 -21.97 -1.72 8.30
N ASP A 106 -23.11 -2.38 8.46
CA ASP A 106 -23.97 -2.78 7.34
C ASP A 106 -24.52 -1.55 6.58
N TYR A 107 -24.82 -0.44 7.28
CA TYR A 107 -25.21 0.81 6.63
C TYR A 107 -24.08 1.47 5.85
N ILE A 108 -22.84 1.33 6.30
CA ILE A 108 -21.67 1.78 5.55
C ILE A 108 -21.50 0.93 4.28
N GLN A 109 -21.57 -0.40 4.44
CA GLN A 109 -21.42 -1.34 3.33
C GLN A 109 -22.48 -1.17 2.24
N THR A 110 -23.69 -0.79 2.63
CA THR A 110 -24.81 -0.53 1.69
C THR A 110 -24.84 0.91 1.17
N GLY A 111 -23.93 1.79 1.60
CA GLY A 111 -23.89 3.19 1.17
C GLY A 111 -25.04 4.05 1.71
N ALA A 112 -25.69 3.65 2.81
CA ALA A 112 -26.86 4.35 3.35
C ALA A 112 -26.47 5.62 4.15
N VAL A 113 -25.98 6.65 3.46
CA VAL A 113 -25.40 7.89 4.03
C VAL A 113 -26.30 8.53 5.09
N GLU A 114 -27.60 8.68 4.83
CA GLU A 114 -28.53 9.30 5.79
C GLU A 114 -28.64 8.51 7.11
N LYS A 115 -28.60 7.19 7.04
CA LYS A 115 -28.67 6.33 8.23
C LYS A 115 -27.37 6.42 9.01
N VAL A 116 -26.23 6.46 8.31
CA VAL A 116 -24.90 6.69 8.89
C VAL A 116 -24.89 8.03 9.63
N ALA A 117 -25.29 9.12 8.96
CA ALA A 117 -25.37 10.46 9.56
C ALA A 117 -26.27 10.48 10.80
N LYS A 118 -27.48 9.90 10.73
CA LYS A 118 -28.41 9.82 11.89
C LYS A 118 -27.82 9.10 13.10
N PHE A 119 -26.98 8.08 12.91
CA PHE A 119 -26.31 7.40 14.03
C PHE A 119 -25.18 8.26 14.61
N LEU A 120 -24.44 8.96 13.75
CA LEU A 120 -23.38 9.88 14.17
C LEU A 120 -23.94 11.10 14.90
N ASP A 121 -25.08 11.64 14.48
CA ASP A 121 -25.77 12.75 15.15
C ASP A 121 -26.27 12.38 16.54
N LYS A 122 -26.68 11.11 16.73
CA LYS A 122 -27.04 10.57 18.05
C LYS A 122 -25.84 10.33 18.97
N GLY A 123 -24.62 10.53 18.47
CA GLY A 123 -23.40 10.40 19.25
C GLY A 123 -22.69 9.06 19.12
N LEU A 124 -22.97 8.21 18.13
CA LEU A 124 -22.18 6.99 17.93
C LEU A 124 -20.70 7.35 17.70
N ASP A 125 -19.77 6.64 18.35
CA ASP A 125 -18.33 6.74 18.08
C ASP A 125 -17.95 5.80 16.92
N PRO A 126 -17.51 6.32 15.76
CA PRO A 126 -17.10 5.50 14.64
C PRO A 126 -15.65 4.95 14.76
N ASN A 127 -14.94 5.19 15.86
CA ASN A 127 -13.55 4.76 16.05
C ASN A 127 -13.46 3.41 16.77
N TYR A 128 -13.92 2.34 16.10
CA TYR A 128 -13.89 0.99 16.63
C TYR A 128 -13.55 -0.04 15.55
N HIS A 129 -13.27 -1.27 15.98
CA HIS A 129 -13.08 -2.42 15.08
C HIS A 129 -14.31 -3.30 15.04
N ASP A 130 -14.74 -3.68 13.84
CA ASP A 130 -15.66 -4.81 13.67
C ASP A 130 -14.96 -6.09 14.16
N PRO A 131 -15.58 -6.87 15.07
CA PRO A 131 -14.92 -8.01 15.71
C PRO A 131 -14.62 -9.15 14.73
N ASP A 132 -15.37 -9.24 13.62
CA ASP A 132 -15.27 -10.33 12.66
C ASP A 132 -14.19 -10.03 11.61
N THR A 133 -14.24 -8.85 11.01
CA THR A 133 -13.33 -8.43 9.93
C THR A 133 -12.07 -7.73 10.44
N GLY A 134 -12.14 -7.06 11.59
CA GLY A 134 -11.09 -6.17 12.09
C GLY A 134 -11.01 -4.83 11.37
N GLU A 135 -11.94 -4.55 10.45
CA GLU A 135 -12.06 -3.26 9.77
C GLU A 135 -12.72 -2.22 10.68
N THR A 136 -12.49 -0.95 10.36
CA THR A 136 -13.10 0.21 11.01
C THR A 136 -14.21 0.73 10.11
N PRO A 137 -15.18 1.50 10.63
CA PRO A 137 -16.14 2.22 9.81
C PRO A 137 -15.51 2.98 8.64
N LEU A 138 -14.39 3.68 8.88
CA LEU A 138 -13.73 4.48 7.86
C LEU A 138 -12.95 3.63 6.85
N THR A 139 -12.26 2.58 7.27
CA THR A 139 -11.54 1.68 6.34
C THR A 139 -12.48 0.83 5.50
N LEU A 140 -13.65 0.46 6.04
CA LEU A 140 -14.71 -0.20 5.28
C LEU A 140 -15.31 0.76 4.24
N ALA A 141 -15.64 1.99 4.62
CA ALA A 141 -16.24 2.97 3.71
C ALA A 141 -15.40 3.23 2.45
N VAL A 142 -14.07 3.20 2.59
CA VAL A 142 -13.13 3.36 1.48
C VAL A 142 -13.19 2.22 0.47
N GLN A 143 -13.61 1.03 0.88
CA GLN A 143 -13.71 -0.15 0.01
C GLN A 143 -15.10 -0.27 -0.64
N CYS A 144 -16.05 0.60 -0.28
CA CYS A 144 -17.44 0.53 -0.76
C CYS A 144 -17.64 1.45 -1.97
N GLU A 145 -17.74 0.87 -3.15
CA GLU A 145 -18.10 1.59 -4.39
C GLU A 145 -19.47 1.11 -4.89
N PRO A 146 -20.33 2.01 -5.43
CA PRO A 146 -20.15 3.46 -5.63
C PRO A 146 -20.56 4.31 -4.41
N GLY A 147 -19.98 5.50 -4.28
CA GLY A 147 -20.41 6.51 -3.29
C GLY A 147 -19.57 6.59 -2.00
N ALA A 148 -18.39 5.96 -1.98
CA ALA A 148 -17.43 6.01 -0.86
C ALA A 148 -17.23 7.44 -0.33
N GLY A 149 -17.10 8.42 -1.22
CA GLY A 149 -16.78 9.80 -0.86
C GLY A 149 -17.80 10.47 0.08
N GLU A 150 -19.10 10.22 -0.09
CA GLU A 150 -20.14 10.80 0.79
C GLU A 150 -20.15 10.16 2.17
N VAL A 151 -20.01 8.83 2.22
CA VAL A 151 -19.92 8.10 3.48
C VAL A 151 -18.66 8.49 4.25
N ILE A 152 -17.51 8.60 3.57
CA ILE A 152 -16.25 9.07 4.15
C ILE A 152 -16.42 10.47 4.74
N ARG A 153 -17.02 11.41 4.01
CA ARG A 153 -17.29 12.77 4.52
C ARG A 153 -18.18 12.74 5.75
N ALA A 154 -19.27 11.98 5.73
CA ALA A 154 -20.18 11.85 6.87
C ALA A 154 -19.46 11.29 8.11
N LEU A 155 -18.64 10.24 7.94
CA LEU A 155 -17.88 9.63 9.04
C LEU A 155 -16.86 10.60 9.65
N VAL A 156 -16.07 11.29 8.81
CA VAL A 156 -15.07 12.25 9.29
C VAL A 156 -15.74 13.44 9.99
N MET A 157 -16.79 14.00 9.42
CA MET A 157 -17.58 15.07 10.08
C MET A 157 -18.26 14.58 11.37
N GLY A 158 -18.62 13.29 11.42
CA GLY A 158 -19.15 12.60 12.60
C GLY A 158 -18.10 12.19 13.64
N GLY A 159 -16.84 12.59 13.49
CA GLY A 159 -15.79 12.37 14.50
C GLY A 159 -14.96 11.10 14.30
N ALA A 160 -14.96 10.50 13.10
CA ALA A 160 -13.99 9.46 12.75
C ALA A 160 -12.59 10.07 12.57
N HIS A 161 -11.62 9.53 13.28
CA HIS A 161 -10.22 9.90 13.12
C HIS A 161 -9.69 9.33 11.81
N ILE A 162 -9.20 10.19 10.93
CA ILE A 162 -8.73 9.82 9.58
C ILE A 162 -7.55 8.83 9.67
N ASP A 163 -6.73 8.95 10.71
CA ASP A 163 -5.54 8.15 10.97
C ASP A 163 -5.79 6.92 11.85
N PHE A 164 -7.07 6.62 12.15
CA PHE A 164 -7.45 5.42 12.88
C PHE A 164 -7.15 4.18 12.03
N ARG A 165 -6.55 3.18 12.66
CA ARG A 165 -6.03 1.98 11.99
C ARG A 165 -6.92 0.79 12.25
N ALA A 166 -7.15 0.00 11.20
CA ALA A 166 -7.75 -1.32 11.30
C ALA A 166 -6.82 -2.29 12.05
N LYS A 167 -7.35 -3.47 12.38
CA LYS A 167 -6.62 -4.51 13.14
C LYS A 167 -5.35 -5.00 12.42
N ASP A 168 -5.29 -4.87 11.10
CA ASP A 168 -4.11 -5.16 10.29
C ASP A 168 -3.08 -4.02 10.27
N GLY A 169 -3.31 -2.94 11.03
CA GLY A 169 -2.42 -1.78 11.16
C GLY A 169 -2.54 -0.77 10.02
N LEU A 170 -3.45 -0.96 9.06
CA LEU A 170 -3.63 -0.06 7.93
C LEU A 170 -4.62 1.07 8.26
N THR A 171 -4.32 2.29 7.82
CA THR A 171 -5.28 3.41 7.86
C THR A 171 -6.24 3.35 6.66
N SER A 172 -7.29 4.16 6.70
CA SER A 172 -8.20 4.38 5.57
C SER A 172 -7.46 4.71 4.27
N LEU A 173 -6.43 5.56 4.33
CA LEU A 173 -5.64 5.96 3.16
C LEU A 173 -4.82 4.80 2.57
N HIS A 174 -4.29 3.89 3.39
CA HIS A 174 -3.62 2.68 2.90
C HIS A 174 -4.59 1.78 2.13
N LYS A 175 -5.81 1.61 2.64
CA LYS A 175 -6.84 0.80 1.96
C LYS A 175 -7.32 1.47 0.67
N ALA A 176 -7.30 2.81 0.62
CA ALA A 176 -7.73 3.58 -0.55
C ALA A 176 -6.85 3.36 -1.77
N VAL A 177 -5.58 2.95 -1.59
CA VAL A 177 -4.68 2.56 -2.68
C VAL A 177 -5.30 1.47 -3.56
N ARG A 178 -6.12 0.59 -2.98
CA ARG A 178 -6.77 -0.53 -3.69
C ARG A 178 -8.17 -0.19 -4.24
N ALA A 179 -8.74 0.96 -3.85
CA ALA A 179 -10.16 1.28 -4.04
C ALA A 179 -10.42 2.69 -4.61
N HIS A 180 -9.37 3.45 -4.99
CA HIS A 180 -9.42 4.75 -5.67
C HIS A 180 -10.13 5.92 -4.93
N ALA A 181 -10.52 5.75 -3.66
CA ALA A 181 -11.14 6.81 -2.84
C ALA A 181 -10.13 7.79 -2.17
N HIS A 182 -8.86 7.79 -2.60
CA HIS A 182 -7.76 8.53 -1.95
C HIS A 182 -7.90 10.05 -2.04
N THR A 183 -8.50 10.57 -3.11
CA THR A 183 -8.69 12.02 -3.33
C THR A 183 -9.57 12.65 -2.25
N THR A 184 -10.65 11.97 -1.84
CA THR A 184 -11.55 12.46 -0.80
C THR A 184 -10.84 12.52 0.55
N LEU A 185 -10.10 11.47 0.93
CA LEU A 185 -9.36 11.44 2.19
C LEU A 185 -8.31 12.56 2.26
N LEU A 186 -7.54 12.75 1.20
CA LEU A 186 -6.52 13.81 1.13
C LEU A 186 -7.17 15.21 1.19
N SER A 187 -8.30 15.41 0.51
CA SER A 187 -9.05 16.68 0.59
C SER A 187 -9.59 16.99 1.99
N LEU A 188 -9.86 15.96 2.80
CA LEU A 188 -10.31 16.07 4.19
C LEU A 188 -9.14 16.26 5.17
N GLY A 189 -7.89 16.30 4.69
CA GLY A 189 -6.70 16.53 5.50
C GLY A 189 -5.98 15.25 5.95
N ALA A 190 -6.22 14.11 5.30
CA ALA A 190 -5.38 12.93 5.53
C ALA A 190 -3.92 13.23 5.20
N SER A 191 -3.00 12.88 6.10
CA SER A 191 -1.57 12.91 5.79
C SER A 191 -1.22 11.77 4.82
N PRO A 192 -0.46 12.03 3.74
CA PRO A 192 0.05 10.98 2.86
C PRO A 192 1.13 10.10 3.53
N ASP A 193 1.66 10.52 4.69
CA ASP A 193 2.79 9.89 5.36
C ASP A 193 2.39 8.96 6.52
N TYR A 194 1.11 8.63 6.67
CA TYR A 194 0.70 7.71 7.72
C TYR A 194 1.47 6.40 7.66
N LYS A 195 1.89 5.89 8.81
CA LYS A 195 2.64 4.64 8.88
C LYS A 195 1.77 3.48 9.32
N ASP A 196 1.86 2.35 8.64
CA ASP A 196 1.28 1.10 9.10
C ASP A 196 2.11 0.45 10.24
N ARG A 197 1.75 -0.77 10.64
CA ARG A 197 2.47 -1.51 11.69
C ARG A 197 3.93 -1.87 11.33
N ARG A 198 4.26 -1.92 10.04
CA ARG A 198 5.61 -2.17 9.50
C ARG A 198 6.36 -0.86 9.27
N GLY A 199 5.74 0.28 9.57
CA GLY A 199 6.31 1.58 9.31
C GLY A 199 6.17 2.03 7.87
N LEU A 200 5.43 1.31 7.00
CA LEU A 200 5.29 1.63 5.58
C LEU A 200 4.19 2.68 5.37
N THR A 201 4.35 3.49 4.33
CA THR A 201 3.39 4.56 3.95
C THR A 201 2.41 4.09 2.87
N PRO A 202 1.27 4.79 2.68
CA PRO A 202 0.39 4.57 1.54
C PRO A 202 1.12 4.60 0.20
N LEU A 203 2.09 5.51 0.03
CA LEU A 203 2.91 5.58 -1.18
C LEU A 203 3.67 4.27 -1.43
N TYR A 204 4.29 3.69 -0.41
CA TYR A 204 4.94 2.39 -0.51
C TYR A 204 3.94 1.27 -0.88
N HIS A 205 2.71 1.34 -0.38
CA HIS A 205 1.66 0.38 -0.75
C HIS A 205 1.21 0.48 -2.22
N THR A 206 1.35 1.65 -2.87
CA THR A 206 1.07 1.80 -4.31
C THR A 206 1.99 0.92 -5.15
N VAL A 207 3.29 0.91 -4.85
CA VAL A 207 4.27 0.09 -5.58
C VAL A 207 4.23 -1.39 -5.20
N LEU A 208 3.75 -1.73 -4.00
CA LEU A 208 3.48 -3.12 -3.62
C LEU A 208 2.29 -3.71 -4.38
N THR A 209 1.23 -2.92 -4.55
CA THR A 209 0.00 -3.36 -5.23
C THR A 209 0.18 -3.33 -6.76
N GLY A 210 0.85 -2.30 -7.28
CA GLY A 210 0.95 -2.03 -8.72
C GLY A 210 -0.37 -1.61 -9.35
N GLY A 211 -0.41 -1.57 -10.69
CA GLY A 211 -1.60 -1.21 -11.44
C GLY A 211 -1.70 0.29 -11.75
N ASP A 212 -2.86 0.89 -11.48
CA ASP A 212 -3.15 2.30 -11.72
C ASP A 212 -2.24 3.24 -10.91
N THR A 213 -1.66 4.24 -11.58
CA THR A 213 -0.77 5.22 -10.95
C THR A 213 -1.49 6.42 -10.35
N SER A 214 -2.81 6.56 -10.55
CA SER A 214 -3.58 7.71 -10.04
C SER A 214 -3.36 7.96 -8.54
N CYS A 215 -3.36 6.90 -7.74
CA CYS A 215 -3.12 7.03 -6.29
C CYS A 215 -1.67 7.46 -5.99
N CYS A 216 -0.69 6.86 -6.68
CA CYS A 216 0.72 7.21 -6.55
C CYS A 216 0.96 8.69 -6.89
N GLU A 217 0.49 9.15 -8.05
CA GLU A 217 0.61 10.53 -8.49
C GLU A 217 -0.07 11.49 -7.53
N THR A 218 -1.28 11.16 -7.07
CA THR A 218 -2.03 12.02 -6.14
C THR A 218 -1.32 12.16 -4.79
N LEU A 219 -0.76 11.06 -4.25
CA LEU A 219 0.00 11.10 -3.00
C LEU A 219 1.26 11.97 -3.15
N LEU A 220 1.98 11.82 -4.27
CA LEU A 220 3.16 12.62 -4.58
C LEU A 220 2.84 14.11 -4.78
N TYR A 221 1.73 14.41 -5.47
CA TYR A 221 1.19 15.76 -5.60
C TYR A 221 0.90 16.40 -4.23
N HIS A 222 0.42 15.62 -3.27
CA HIS A 222 0.22 16.02 -1.88
C HIS A 222 1.49 15.97 -1.01
N ARG A 223 2.69 15.91 -1.62
CA ARG A 223 4.00 15.92 -0.96
C ARG A 223 4.27 14.72 -0.05
N ALA A 224 3.79 13.53 -0.44
CA ALA A 224 4.22 12.29 0.20
C ALA A 224 5.75 12.19 0.26
N LYS A 225 6.30 11.82 1.42
CA LYS A 225 7.74 11.63 1.60
C LYS A 225 8.21 10.40 0.83
N LEU A 226 9.34 10.56 0.14
CA LEU A 226 10.04 9.51 -0.61
C LEU A 226 11.22 8.96 0.18
N GLY A 227 11.70 7.78 -0.22
CA GLY A 227 12.90 7.18 0.34
C GLY A 227 12.65 6.47 1.67
N LEU A 228 11.40 6.08 1.94
CA LEU A 228 11.08 5.27 3.10
C LEU A 228 11.67 3.88 2.93
N ARG A 229 12.38 3.39 3.94
CA ARG A 229 13.07 2.10 3.89
C ARG A 229 12.35 1.05 4.73
N ASP A 230 12.07 -0.10 4.13
CA ASP A 230 11.56 -1.27 4.83
C ASP A 230 12.65 -1.98 5.65
N GLU A 231 12.30 -3.11 6.28
CA GLU A 231 13.22 -3.91 7.12
C GLU A 231 14.47 -4.41 6.35
N ASN A 232 14.38 -4.55 5.02
CA ASN A 232 15.50 -4.95 4.17
C ASN A 232 16.27 -3.74 3.62
N GLY A 233 15.89 -2.53 4.02
CA GLY A 233 16.43 -1.28 3.51
C GLY A 233 15.91 -0.91 2.12
N TRP A 234 14.84 -1.55 1.64
CA TRP A 234 14.27 -1.27 0.31
C TRP A 234 13.38 -0.03 0.39
N ASP A 235 13.50 0.83 -0.62
CA ASP A 235 12.59 1.97 -0.80
C ASP A 235 11.57 1.72 -1.92
N GLU A 236 10.74 2.73 -2.19
CA GLU A 236 9.68 2.65 -3.19
C GLU A 236 10.23 2.34 -4.59
N THR A 237 11.42 2.85 -4.92
CA THR A 237 12.07 2.62 -6.22
C THR A 237 12.54 1.17 -6.36
N HIS A 238 13.10 0.59 -5.30
CA HIS A 238 13.49 -0.83 -5.29
C HIS A 238 12.28 -1.73 -5.48
N GLN A 239 11.19 -1.46 -4.75
CA GLN A 239 9.97 -2.26 -4.82
C GLN A 239 9.30 -2.14 -6.20
N ALA A 240 9.24 -0.93 -6.77
CA ALA A 240 8.73 -0.72 -8.12
C ALA A 240 9.57 -1.49 -9.17
N CYS A 241 10.90 -1.49 -9.00
CA CYS A 241 11.82 -2.20 -9.87
C CYS A 241 11.75 -3.72 -9.74
N GLN A 242 11.42 -4.28 -8.58
CA GLN A 242 11.21 -5.72 -8.42
C GLN A 242 9.89 -6.17 -9.06
N ASN A 243 8.83 -5.39 -8.90
CA ASN A 243 7.52 -5.73 -9.44
C ASN A 243 7.44 -5.45 -10.96
N GLY A 244 8.25 -4.52 -11.47
CA GLY A 244 8.19 -4.06 -12.86
C GLY A 244 7.18 -2.93 -13.08
N ASN A 245 6.86 -2.19 -12.02
CA ASN A 245 5.91 -1.07 -12.03
C ASN A 245 6.57 0.19 -12.62
N SER A 246 6.90 0.13 -13.91
CA SER A 246 7.63 1.17 -14.64
C SER A 246 7.00 2.55 -14.57
N GLN A 247 5.67 2.65 -14.69
CA GLN A 247 4.96 3.94 -14.59
C GLN A 247 5.01 4.51 -13.16
N HIS A 248 4.90 3.67 -12.13
CA HIS A 248 5.08 4.11 -10.75
C HIS A 248 6.50 4.62 -10.52
N LEU A 249 7.52 3.89 -11.02
CA LEU A 249 8.91 4.30 -10.95
C LEU A 249 9.14 5.66 -11.63
N GLU A 250 8.53 5.90 -12.79
CA GLU A 250 8.63 7.19 -13.47
C GLU A 250 8.06 8.34 -12.64
N HIS A 251 6.87 8.17 -12.03
CA HIS A 251 6.33 9.17 -11.11
C HIS A 251 7.26 9.39 -9.90
N LEU A 252 7.77 8.32 -9.27
CA LEU A 252 8.67 8.46 -8.12
C LEU A 252 9.92 9.27 -8.49
N LEU A 253 10.57 8.95 -9.61
CA LEU A 253 11.75 9.67 -10.09
C LEU A 253 11.42 11.12 -10.47
N PHE A 254 10.27 11.36 -11.10
CA PHE A 254 9.81 12.71 -11.45
C PHE A 254 9.68 13.59 -10.21
N TYR A 255 9.10 13.05 -9.13
CA TYR A 255 8.94 13.76 -7.86
C TYR A 255 10.19 13.77 -6.96
N GLY A 256 11.34 13.31 -7.48
CA GLY A 256 12.64 13.46 -6.83
C GLY A 256 13.14 12.24 -6.04
N ALA A 257 12.66 11.03 -6.34
CA ALA A 257 13.22 9.82 -5.74
C ALA A 257 14.69 9.62 -6.14
N ASP A 258 15.53 9.24 -5.17
CA ASP A 258 16.96 9.06 -5.40
C ASP A 258 17.25 7.73 -6.11
N SER A 259 17.68 7.82 -7.37
CA SER A 259 18.09 6.65 -8.17
C SER A 259 19.37 5.96 -7.67
N SER A 260 20.15 6.64 -6.82
CA SER A 260 21.38 6.12 -6.22
C SER A 260 21.18 5.50 -4.84
N SER A 261 19.96 5.53 -4.31
CA SER A 261 19.62 4.88 -3.05
C SER A 261 19.97 3.38 -3.09
N GLN A 262 20.68 2.92 -2.06
CA GLN A 262 21.12 1.53 -1.93
C GLN A 262 20.39 0.83 -0.79
N ASN A 263 19.91 -0.39 -0.99
CA ASN A 263 19.33 -1.20 0.08
C ASN A 263 20.40 -1.80 1.03
N ALA A 264 20.01 -2.65 2.00
CA ALA A 264 20.94 -3.25 2.96
C ALA A 264 22.07 -4.07 2.32
N SER A 265 21.88 -4.58 1.09
CA SER A 265 22.89 -5.30 0.31
C SER A 265 23.75 -4.39 -0.57
N GLY A 266 23.56 -3.07 -0.51
CA GLY A 266 24.22 -2.11 -1.40
C GLY A 266 23.63 -2.09 -2.81
N ASN A 267 22.55 -2.82 -3.08
CA ASN A 267 21.94 -2.84 -4.41
C ASN A 267 21.14 -1.56 -4.62
N THR A 268 21.34 -0.89 -5.75
CA THR A 268 20.48 0.21 -6.22
C THR A 268 19.26 -0.33 -6.95
N ALA A 269 18.28 0.53 -7.25
CA ALA A 269 17.14 0.18 -8.09
C ALA A 269 17.54 -0.48 -9.43
N LEU A 270 18.65 -0.04 -10.05
CA LEU A 270 19.15 -0.62 -11.31
C LEU A 270 19.72 -2.04 -11.12
N HIS A 271 20.34 -2.34 -9.97
CA HIS A 271 20.73 -3.71 -9.62
C HIS A 271 19.49 -4.61 -9.48
N ILE A 272 18.41 -4.10 -8.89
CA ILE A 272 17.15 -4.83 -8.75
C ILE A 272 16.55 -5.12 -10.13
N CYS A 273 16.54 -4.16 -11.06
CA CYS A 273 16.09 -4.40 -12.44
C CYS A 273 16.92 -5.50 -13.12
N ALA A 274 18.24 -5.45 -12.97
CA ALA A 274 19.16 -6.45 -13.52
C ALA A 274 18.89 -7.86 -12.96
N LEU A 275 18.64 -7.97 -11.65
CA LEU A 275 18.35 -9.23 -10.97
C LEU A 275 17.00 -9.84 -11.38
N TYR A 276 15.96 -9.03 -11.57
CA TYR A 276 14.58 -9.48 -11.85
C TYR A 276 14.16 -9.34 -13.32
N ASN A 277 15.10 -9.06 -14.22
CA ASN A 277 14.88 -8.84 -15.66
C ASN A 277 13.81 -7.79 -15.98
N LYS A 278 13.83 -6.63 -15.30
CA LYS A 278 12.85 -5.56 -15.51
C LYS A 278 13.40 -4.50 -16.46
N GLU A 279 13.39 -4.83 -17.75
CA GLU A 279 13.95 -4.01 -18.82
C GLU A 279 13.34 -2.60 -18.87
N SER A 280 12.02 -2.46 -18.81
CA SER A 280 11.36 -1.15 -18.86
C SER A 280 11.79 -0.23 -17.73
N CYS A 281 11.89 -0.76 -16.51
CA CYS A 281 12.36 -0.01 -15.34
C CYS A 281 13.83 0.37 -15.48
N ALA A 282 14.68 -0.53 -15.97
CA ALA A 282 16.09 -0.25 -16.21
C ALA A 282 16.30 0.87 -17.23
N ARG A 283 15.55 0.84 -18.34
CA ARG A 283 15.59 1.90 -19.36
C ARG A 283 15.19 3.25 -18.78
N ILE A 284 14.12 3.31 -18.00
CA ILE A 284 13.70 4.55 -17.31
C ILE A 284 14.83 5.06 -16.41
N LEU A 285 15.39 4.20 -15.55
CA LEU A 285 16.48 4.60 -14.65
C LEU A 285 17.69 5.15 -15.43
N LEU A 286 18.11 4.46 -16.49
CA LEU A 286 19.23 4.88 -17.34
C LEU A 286 18.93 6.22 -18.01
N TYR A 287 17.77 6.37 -18.65
CA TYR A 287 17.37 7.65 -19.26
C TYR A 287 17.23 8.78 -18.24
N ARG A 288 16.94 8.49 -16.97
CA ARG A 288 16.91 9.52 -15.90
C ARG A 288 18.26 9.72 -15.21
N GLY A 289 19.35 9.15 -15.74
CA GLY A 289 20.71 9.39 -15.26
C GLY A 289 21.15 8.53 -14.08
N ALA A 290 20.54 7.37 -13.87
CA ALA A 290 20.98 6.43 -12.84
C ALA A 290 22.40 5.92 -13.12
N LYS A 291 23.25 5.92 -12.10
CA LYS A 291 24.65 5.51 -12.22
C LYS A 291 24.77 4.00 -12.43
N LYS A 292 25.12 3.59 -13.66
CA LYS A 292 25.29 2.18 -14.05
C LYS A 292 26.56 1.52 -13.51
N ASP A 293 27.51 2.29 -12.98
CA ASP A 293 28.80 1.78 -12.48
C ASP A 293 28.85 1.64 -10.94
N MET A 294 27.76 1.96 -10.24
CA MET A 294 27.68 1.77 -8.79
C MET A 294 27.84 0.30 -8.44
N LYS A 295 28.59 0.02 -7.38
CA LYS A 295 28.82 -1.34 -6.89
C LYS A 295 27.99 -1.62 -5.64
N ASN A 296 27.42 -2.81 -5.58
CA ASN A 296 26.81 -3.32 -4.35
C ASN A 296 27.88 -3.76 -3.33
N ASN A 297 27.45 -4.26 -2.16
CA ASN A 297 28.36 -4.68 -1.10
C ASN A 297 29.24 -5.89 -1.49
N SER A 298 28.85 -6.62 -2.53
CA SER A 298 29.63 -7.71 -3.13
C SER A 298 30.61 -7.22 -4.22
N GLY A 299 30.72 -5.90 -4.42
CA GLY A 299 31.58 -5.31 -5.45
C GLY A 299 31.06 -5.46 -6.88
N GLN A 300 29.80 -5.86 -7.06
CA GLN A 300 29.19 -6.13 -8.35
C GLN A 300 28.46 -4.88 -8.87
N THR A 301 28.57 -4.61 -10.17
CA THR A 301 27.79 -3.61 -10.89
C THR A 301 26.44 -4.19 -11.36
N PRO A 302 25.42 -3.36 -11.70
CA PRO A 302 24.18 -3.83 -12.28
C PRO A 302 24.38 -4.69 -13.54
N PHE A 303 25.35 -4.34 -14.39
CA PHE A 303 25.71 -5.14 -15.57
C PHE A 303 26.16 -6.55 -15.18
N GLN A 304 27.06 -6.66 -14.20
CA GLN A 304 27.55 -7.95 -13.72
C GLN A 304 26.43 -8.79 -13.09
N VAL A 305 25.53 -8.16 -12.32
CA VAL A 305 24.35 -8.83 -11.79
C VAL A 305 23.47 -9.37 -12.91
N ALA A 306 23.20 -8.60 -13.96
CA ALA A 306 22.40 -9.05 -15.11
C ALA A 306 23.04 -10.28 -15.79
N VAL A 307 24.36 -10.27 -16.00
CA VAL A 307 25.09 -11.41 -16.59
C VAL A 307 25.04 -12.65 -15.69
N MET A 308 25.25 -12.48 -14.38
CA MET A 308 25.19 -13.58 -13.41
C MET A 308 23.79 -14.18 -13.28
N SER A 309 22.74 -13.38 -13.46
CA SER A 309 21.35 -13.82 -13.48
C SER A 309 20.90 -14.38 -14.84
N GLY A 310 21.74 -14.33 -15.88
CA GLY A 310 21.41 -14.83 -17.22
C GLY A 310 20.56 -13.87 -18.07
N HIS A 311 20.44 -12.61 -17.67
CA HIS A 311 19.67 -11.57 -18.36
C HIS A 311 20.57 -10.78 -19.31
N PHE A 312 21.08 -11.45 -20.35
CA PHE A 312 22.10 -10.89 -21.25
C PHE A 312 21.61 -9.66 -22.04
N GLU A 313 20.39 -9.69 -22.58
CA GLU A 313 19.80 -8.55 -23.31
C GLU A 313 19.75 -7.29 -22.44
N LEU A 314 19.33 -7.45 -21.17
CA LEU A 314 19.32 -6.35 -20.20
C LEU A 314 20.74 -5.88 -19.84
N GLY A 315 21.68 -6.82 -19.72
CA GLY A 315 23.09 -6.51 -19.55
C GLY A 315 23.64 -5.66 -20.70
N GLU A 316 23.31 -6.00 -21.95
CA GLU A 316 23.72 -5.21 -23.11
C GLU A 316 23.13 -3.80 -23.08
N ILE A 317 21.86 -3.64 -22.71
CA ILE A 317 21.22 -2.34 -22.56
C ILE A 317 21.97 -1.47 -21.53
N ILE A 318 22.28 -2.04 -20.36
CA ILE A 318 23.00 -1.34 -19.30
C ILE A 318 24.41 -0.96 -19.77
N LYS A 319 25.13 -1.90 -20.38
CA LYS A 319 26.51 -1.69 -20.83
C LYS A 319 26.60 -0.61 -21.90
N ASN A 320 25.72 -0.67 -22.91
CA ASN A 320 25.76 0.18 -24.09
C ASN A 320 25.12 1.56 -23.90
N HIS A 321 24.39 1.79 -22.80
CA HIS A 321 23.82 3.11 -22.51
C HIS A 321 24.93 4.15 -22.31
N ARG A 322 24.85 5.29 -23.01
CA ARG A 322 25.83 6.37 -22.89
C ARG A 322 25.28 7.49 -22.01
N ASP A 323 26.15 8.19 -21.29
CA ASP A 323 25.73 9.34 -20.47
C ASP A 323 25.15 10.48 -21.31
N SER A 324 25.45 10.53 -22.62
CA SER A 324 24.83 11.43 -23.59
C SER A 324 23.35 11.13 -23.86
N ASP A 325 22.89 9.91 -23.55
CA ASP A 325 21.52 9.45 -23.80
C ASP A 325 20.59 9.75 -22.61
N VAL A 326 21.10 10.42 -21.57
CA VAL A 326 20.33 10.84 -20.39
C VAL A 326 19.41 11.99 -20.75
N VAL A 327 18.11 11.83 -20.44
CA VAL A 327 17.05 12.81 -20.64
C VAL A 327 16.53 13.27 -19.26
N PRO A 328 17.02 14.41 -18.74
CA PRO A 328 16.53 14.95 -17.47
C PRO A 328 15.06 15.36 -17.59
N PHE A 329 14.39 15.45 -16.44
CA PHE A 329 13.04 16.01 -16.41
C PHE A 329 13.09 17.49 -16.78
N LEU A 330 12.37 17.87 -17.85
CA LEU A 330 12.24 19.27 -18.28
C LEU A 330 11.19 20.01 -17.45
N GLU A 331 10.15 19.29 -17.03
CA GLU A 331 9.08 19.82 -16.21
C GLU A 331 9.40 19.66 -14.72
N SER A 332 8.98 20.63 -13.92
CA SER A 332 9.04 20.52 -12.47
C SER A 332 7.73 19.91 -11.94
N PRO A 333 7.79 19.05 -10.91
CA PRO A 333 6.60 18.48 -10.31
C PRO A 333 5.66 19.56 -9.78
N LYS A 334 4.36 19.35 -10.01
CA LYS A 334 3.33 20.19 -9.40
C LYS A 334 3.01 19.65 -8.02
N TYR A 335 2.75 20.57 -7.09
CA TYR A 335 2.37 20.20 -5.73
C TYR A 335 1.06 20.90 -5.36
N ALA A 336 0.27 20.22 -4.54
CA ALA A 336 -0.89 20.82 -3.90
C ALA A 336 -0.47 22.08 -3.13
N PRO A 337 -1.26 23.17 -3.19
CA PRO A 337 -1.00 24.35 -2.38
C PRO A 337 -1.00 23.94 -0.89
N GLN A 338 0.04 24.33 -0.16
CA GLN A 338 0.10 24.09 1.28
C GLN A 338 -1.08 24.81 1.93
N ARG A 339 -1.94 24.06 2.61
CA ARG A 339 -3.02 24.64 3.41
C ARG A 339 -2.38 25.36 4.60
N ARG A 340 -2.08 26.66 4.44
CA ARG A 340 -1.73 27.52 5.58
C ARG A 340 -2.93 27.54 6.53
N GLU A 341 -2.68 27.19 7.78
CA GLU A 341 -3.68 27.29 8.83
C GLU A 341 -3.92 28.75 9.21
N SER A 342 -4.91 29.35 8.57
CA SER A 342 -5.70 30.39 9.22
C SER A 342 -6.95 29.72 9.74
N GLY A 343 -7.12 29.69 11.06
CA GLY A 343 -8.31 29.14 11.68
C GLY A 343 -9.60 29.77 11.15
N ARG A 344 -10.68 28.97 11.26
CA ARG A 344 -12.11 29.25 11.08
C ARG A 344 -12.73 28.81 9.75
N THR A 345 -13.70 27.92 9.91
CA THR A 345 -14.91 27.66 9.11
C THR A 345 -14.74 27.31 7.63
N LEU A 346 -15.04 26.05 7.30
CA LEU A 346 -15.19 25.56 5.94
C LEU A 346 -16.33 26.30 5.23
N ALA A 347 -15.99 27.17 4.28
CA ALA A 347 -16.89 27.56 3.19
C ALA A 347 -16.44 26.83 1.91
N LEU A 348 -17.41 26.17 1.26
CA LEU A 348 -17.29 25.46 -0.02
C LEU A 348 -16.85 26.41 -1.15
N PRO A 349 -16.13 25.90 -2.15
CA PRO A 349 -16.27 26.40 -3.52
C PRO A 349 -16.98 25.37 -4.41
N HIS A 350 -18.04 25.83 -5.07
CA HIS A 350 -18.71 25.15 -6.19
C HIS A 350 -17.84 25.18 -7.47
N PRO A 351 -18.12 24.33 -8.48
CA PRO A 351 -17.20 23.99 -9.56
C PRO A 351 -17.41 24.87 -10.79
N HIS A 352 -16.36 25.37 -11.43
CA HIS A 352 -16.41 25.94 -12.78
C HIS A 352 -15.01 25.96 -13.46
N PRO A 353 -14.95 26.02 -14.80
CA PRO A 353 -14.28 25.02 -15.63
C PRO A 353 -12.97 25.50 -16.28
N PHE A 354 -12.30 24.56 -16.94
CA PHE A 354 -11.16 24.72 -17.84
C PHE A 354 -11.06 26.08 -18.54
N LEU A 355 -9.94 26.78 -18.33
CA LEU A 355 -9.43 27.77 -19.28
C LEU A 355 -7.95 27.51 -19.58
N ARG A 356 -7.67 27.49 -20.88
CA ARG A 356 -6.36 27.34 -21.52
C ARG A 356 -5.45 28.54 -21.21
N ALA A 357 -4.17 28.30 -21.45
CA ALA A 357 -3.02 29.19 -21.31
C ALA A 357 -3.20 30.60 -21.89
N ASN A 358 -2.42 31.55 -21.35
CA ASN A 358 -1.51 32.38 -22.14
C ASN A 358 -0.33 32.84 -21.25
N SER A 359 0.84 32.89 -21.88
CA SER A 359 2.13 33.39 -21.41
C SER A 359 2.10 34.87 -21.10
N ASP A 360 2.90 35.32 -20.12
CA ASP A 360 3.84 36.44 -20.35
C ASP A 360 4.89 36.59 -19.23
N ASN A 361 6.10 36.91 -19.69
CA ASN A 361 7.32 37.19 -18.94
C ASN A 361 7.25 38.55 -18.22
N SER A 362 7.74 38.62 -16.98
CA SER A 362 8.57 39.74 -16.51
C SER A 362 9.23 39.40 -15.18
N MET A 363 10.56 39.56 -15.14
CA MET A 363 11.38 39.52 -13.92
C MET A 363 11.04 40.67 -12.97
N ASN A 364 11.17 40.42 -11.66
CA ASN A 364 12.01 41.20 -10.74
C ASN A 364 12.11 40.49 -9.38
N LEU A 365 13.35 40.31 -8.92
CA LEU A 365 13.71 39.81 -7.59
C LEU A 365 14.16 41.02 -6.73
N PRO A 366 13.73 41.15 -5.46
CA PRO A 366 14.38 42.07 -4.54
C PRO A 366 15.36 41.37 -3.59
N GLU A 367 16.46 42.08 -3.36
CA GLU A 367 17.63 41.77 -2.55
C GLU A 367 17.31 41.59 -1.06
N TRP A 368 17.60 40.40 -0.51
CA TRP A 368 18.17 40.29 0.85
C TRP A 368 19.06 39.05 1.05
N MET A 369 19.41 38.33 -0.01
CA MET A 369 20.53 37.37 0.05
C MET A 369 21.86 38.10 -0.08
N ALA A 370 22.46 38.45 1.06
CA ALA A 370 23.89 38.62 1.18
C ALA A 370 24.41 37.61 2.21
N PHE A 371 25.05 36.55 1.73
CA PHE A 371 25.92 35.69 2.54
C PHE A 371 27.24 36.40 2.83
N PRO A 372 28.00 35.93 3.83
CA PRO A 372 29.41 35.68 3.54
C PRO A 372 29.88 34.27 3.90
N ASN A 373 30.80 33.83 3.04
CA ASN A 373 31.66 32.64 3.06
C ASN A 373 32.55 32.52 4.31
N ALA A 374 32.95 31.28 4.67
CA ALA A 374 34.25 30.69 4.28
C ALA A 374 34.58 29.34 4.95
N ALA A 375 35.20 28.45 4.15
CA ALA A 375 36.23 27.40 4.36
C ALA A 375 36.44 26.74 5.77
N GLY A 376 36.80 25.47 5.91
CA GLY A 376 37.22 24.41 4.99
C GLY A 376 37.69 23.17 5.77
N SER A 377 37.55 21.99 5.15
CA SER A 377 38.26 20.70 5.35
C SER A 377 38.65 20.20 6.76
N ASN A 378 38.16 19.01 7.14
CA ASN A 378 39.00 17.80 7.20
C ASN A 378 38.18 16.51 7.41
N ILE A 379 38.65 15.45 6.74
CA ILE A 379 38.16 14.08 6.72
C ILE A 379 38.70 13.33 7.94
N VAL A 380 37.85 12.60 8.68
CA VAL A 380 38.23 11.34 9.35
C VAL A 380 37.06 10.35 9.26
N SER A 381 37.36 9.20 8.70
CA SER A 381 36.54 7.99 8.59
C SER A 381 36.59 7.15 9.87
N VAL A 382 35.44 6.77 10.47
CA VAL A 382 35.32 5.58 11.34
C VAL A 382 33.92 4.96 11.27
N GLN A 383 33.86 3.77 10.69
CA GLN A 383 33.15 2.55 11.11
C GLN A 383 31.72 2.62 11.68
N VAL A 384 30.80 2.04 10.92
CA VAL A 384 29.44 1.66 11.30
C VAL A 384 29.48 0.51 12.32
N ILE A 385 29.00 0.76 13.53
CA ILE A 385 28.47 -0.27 14.42
C ILE A 385 27.15 0.26 14.98
N CYS A 386 26.05 -0.41 14.62
CA CYS A 386 24.72 -0.15 15.12
C CYS A 386 24.60 -0.73 16.54
N VAL A 387 24.75 0.12 17.56
CA VAL A 387 24.26 -0.13 18.92
C VAL A 387 23.72 1.20 19.42
N CYS A 388 22.40 1.30 19.63
CA CYS A 388 21.82 2.40 20.40
C CYS A 388 22.19 2.22 21.88
N ALA A 389 23.41 2.61 22.24
CA ALA A 389 23.78 3.01 23.58
C ALA A 389 23.61 4.54 23.68
N CYS A 390 22.95 5.01 24.73
CA CYS A 390 22.69 6.42 24.97
C CYS A 390 24.01 7.20 25.08
N ILE A 391 24.25 8.15 24.16
CA ILE A 391 25.32 9.14 24.29
C ILE A 391 24.65 10.49 24.57
N ASN A 392 24.92 11.02 25.76
CA ASN A 392 24.53 12.37 26.19
C ASN A 392 25.30 13.41 25.36
N ILE A 393 24.56 14.30 24.71
CA ILE A 393 25.07 15.60 24.25
C ILE A 393 24.19 16.66 24.92
N PRO A 394 24.74 17.60 25.72
CA PRO A 394 23.94 18.63 26.34
C PRO A 394 23.68 19.74 25.31
N SER A 395 22.42 19.90 24.91
CA SER A 395 21.92 21.15 24.33
C SER A 395 20.84 21.72 25.26
N GLU A 396 20.91 23.03 25.50
CA GLU A 396 20.13 23.76 26.51
C GLU A 396 18.63 23.93 26.17
N ASP A 397 18.15 23.45 25.02
CA ASP A 397 16.79 23.70 24.52
C ASP A 397 15.79 22.53 24.70
N GLN A 398 15.76 21.88 25.86
CA GLN A 398 14.87 20.72 26.06
C GLN A 398 13.84 20.94 27.18
N THR A 399 12.56 20.89 26.82
CA THR A 399 11.43 21.03 27.73
C THR A 399 10.98 19.69 28.31
N TRP A 400 10.69 19.67 29.61
CA TRP A 400 10.06 18.53 30.29
C TRP A 400 8.55 18.55 30.06
N VAL A 401 7.94 17.39 29.80
CA VAL A 401 6.48 17.25 29.67
C VAL A 401 6.01 16.08 30.54
N VAL A 402 4.97 16.32 31.32
CA VAL A 402 4.28 15.30 32.11
C VAL A 402 3.19 14.67 31.26
N ILE A 403 3.17 13.34 31.20
CA ILE A 403 2.15 12.58 30.49
C ILE A 403 1.35 11.74 31.47
N SER A 404 0.03 11.88 31.44
CA SER A 404 -0.91 11.06 32.20
C SER A 404 -1.63 10.06 31.31
N LEU A 405 -1.87 8.88 31.86
CA LEU A 405 -2.72 7.85 31.29
C LEU A 405 -4.04 7.82 32.07
N ILE A 406 -5.17 8.17 31.44
CA ILE A 406 -6.49 8.22 32.10
C ILE A 406 -7.52 7.45 31.27
N TYR A 407 -8.40 6.69 31.94
CA TYR A 407 -9.56 6.03 31.34
C TYR A 407 -10.81 6.09 32.25
N SER A 408 -11.99 6.23 31.63
CA SER A 408 -13.33 6.15 32.25
C SER A 408 -14.12 4.96 31.70
N GLY A 409 -14.55 4.01 32.56
CA GLY A 409 -15.67 3.10 32.28
C GLY A 409 -15.43 1.57 32.30
N ALA A 410 -15.75 0.94 33.45
CA ALA A 410 -16.13 -0.45 33.77
C ALA A 410 -15.32 -1.68 33.25
N ALA A 411 -14.86 -2.50 34.19
CA ALA A 411 -14.23 -3.83 34.05
C ALA A 411 -15.20 -4.95 34.50
N PRO A 412 -14.99 -6.26 34.22
CA PRO A 412 -13.81 -7.07 34.60
C PRO A 412 -13.27 -7.94 33.43
N GLY A 413 -12.11 -8.60 33.41
CA GLY A 413 -11.02 -8.83 34.36
C GLY A 413 -9.82 -9.50 33.65
N GLN A 414 -8.72 -9.61 34.41
CA GLN A 414 -7.47 -10.37 34.25
C GLN A 414 -6.51 -10.13 33.05
N ARG A 415 -5.25 -9.96 33.47
CA ARG A 415 -4.00 -9.69 32.75
C ARG A 415 -3.41 -10.97 32.12
N ARG A 416 -2.66 -10.83 31.00
CA ARG A 416 -1.28 -11.37 30.79
C ARG A 416 -0.75 -11.08 29.36
N ARG A 417 0.58 -10.98 29.25
CA ARG A 417 1.38 -10.45 28.13
C ARG A 417 1.88 -11.52 27.13
N LEU A 418 2.01 -11.03 25.90
CA LEU A 418 2.87 -11.29 24.72
C LEU A 418 3.71 -12.58 24.49
N TYR A 419 3.47 -13.09 23.26
CA TYR A 419 4.31 -13.66 22.18
C TYR A 419 4.83 -15.12 22.16
N SER A 420 4.39 -15.77 21.06
CA SER A 420 4.90 -16.90 20.27
C SER A 420 4.95 -18.33 20.78
N ALA A 421 4.44 -18.66 21.97
CA ALA A 421 3.99 -20.01 22.26
C ALA A 421 2.47 -20.02 22.45
N VAL A 422 1.74 -20.77 21.61
CA VAL A 422 0.32 -21.04 21.87
C VAL A 422 0.27 -22.22 22.85
N PRO A 423 -0.26 -22.04 24.08
CA PRO A 423 -0.56 -23.15 24.98
C PRO A 423 -1.26 -24.29 24.22
N GLY A 424 -0.70 -25.50 24.28
CA GLY A 424 -1.21 -26.68 23.60
C GLY A 424 -0.44 -27.10 22.34
N ARG A 425 0.51 -26.30 21.83
CA ARG A 425 1.38 -26.70 20.70
C ARG A 425 2.52 -27.61 21.15
N VAL A 426 2.95 -28.46 20.22
CA VAL A 426 4.03 -29.43 20.42
C VAL A 426 5.28 -28.95 19.70
N PHE A 427 6.35 -28.78 20.45
CA PHE A 427 7.67 -28.40 19.99
C PHE A 427 8.60 -29.63 20.05
N VAL A 428 9.76 -29.57 19.40
CA VAL A 428 10.79 -30.61 19.52
C VAL A 428 12.02 -30.04 20.21
N ALA A 429 12.55 -30.79 21.17
CA ALA A 429 13.76 -30.44 21.90
C ALA A 429 14.98 -30.45 20.96
N THR A 430 15.64 -29.30 20.81
CA THR A 430 16.85 -29.15 19.98
C THR A 430 18.12 -29.61 20.71
N ARG A 431 18.07 -29.67 22.05
CA ARG A 431 19.12 -30.22 22.94
C ARG A 431 18.50 -30.89 24.17
N SER A 432 19.25 -31.78 24.82
CA SER A 432 18.82 -32.41 26.07
C SER A 432 18.90 -31.41 27.23
N TYR A 433 17.94 -31.47 28.14
CA TYR A 433 17.88 -30.66 29.35
C TYR A 433 17.68 -31.54 30.58
N SER A 434 18.40 -31.24 31.66
CA SER A 434 18.26 -31.90 32.96
C SER A 434 17.76 -30.89 33.98
N ALA A 435 16.65 -31.20 34.64
CA ALA A 435 16.04 -30.38 35.68
C ALA A 435 17.05 -30.04 36.79
N GLN A 436 17.20 -28.76 37.09
CA GLN A 436 18.08 -28.23 38.13
C GLN A 436 17.33 -27.82 39.40
N GLY A 437 16.00 -27.80 39.37
CA GLY A 437 15.13 -27.46 40.51
C GLY A 437 13.87 -28.31 40.59
N GLU A 438 13.19 -28.27 41.75
CA GLU A 438 12.04 -29.14 42.08
C GLU A 438 10.81 -28.99 41.16
N ARG A 439 10.74 -27.93 40.33
CA ARG A 439 9.63 -27.70 39.40
C ARG A 439 10.03 -27.82 37.93
N GLU A 440 11.25 -28.25 37.63
CA GLU A 440 11.72 -28.37 36.25
C GLU A 440 11.58 -29.79 35.70
N ILE A 441 11.53 -29.93 34.36
CA ILE A 441 11.43 -31.23 33.70
C ILE A 441 12.66 -31.55 32.86
N SER A 442 13.18 -32.76 32.99
CA SER A 442 14.25 -33.28 32.12
C SER A 442 13.69 -33.92 30.85
N PHE A 443 14.34 -33.68 29.71
CA PHE A 443 14.03 -34.29 28.42
C PHE A 443 15.27 -34.38 27.53
N ASN A 444 15.24 -35.28 26.55
CA ASN A 444 16.35 -35.50 25.63
C ASN A 444 16.15 -34.77 24.30
N LYS A 445 17.23 -34.45 23.60
CA LYS A 445 17.19 -33.94 22.22
C LYS A 445 16.30 -34.85 21.35
N GLY A 446 15.35 -34.25 20.64
CA GLY A 446 14.37 -34.95 19.80
C GLY A 446 13.04 -35.25 20.49
N ASP A 447 12.94 -35.07 21.82
CA ASP A 447 11.68 -35.28 22.53
C ASP A 447 10.62 -34.24 22.14
N LYS A 448 9.37 -34.69 22.04
CA LYS A 448 8.21 -33.82 21.81
C LYS A 448 7.77 -33.18 23.12
N VAL A 449 7.79 -31.85 23.15
CA VAL A 449 7.43 -31.05 24.33
C VAL A 449 6.13 -30.30 24.06
N LYS A 450 5.07 -30.66 24.79
CA LYS A 450 3.80 -29.93 24.70
C LYS A 450 3.85 -28.74 25.64
N VAL A 451 3.87 -27.52 25.11
CA VAL A 451 3.93 -26.30 25.93
C VAL A 451 2.56 -26.02 26.53
N LEU A 452 2.49 -25.87 27.85
CA LEU A 452 1.27 -25.57 28.61
C LEU A 452 1.18 -24.09 28.98
N SER A 453 2.29 -23.46 29.37
CA SER A 453 2.31 -22.04 29.74
C SER A 453 3.69 -21.42 29.51
N VAL A 454 3.77 -20.09 29.47
CA VAL A 454 5.01 -19.32 29.32
C VAL A 454 5.25 -18.54 30.61
N GLY A 455 6.42 -18.71 31.21
CA GLY A 455 6.84 -18.06 32.46
C GLY A 455 7.78 -16.88 32.22
N GLU A 456 8.21 -16.23 33.30
CA GLU A 456 9.15 -15.12 33.26
C GLU A 456 10.60 -15.61 33.12
N GLY A 457 11.51 -14.77 32.62
CA GLY A 457 12.95 -15.09 32.55
C GLY A 457 13.37 -16.12 31.50
N GLY A 458 12.53 -16.42 30.50
CA GLY A 458 12.87 -17.37 29.43
C GLY A 458 12.59 -18.84 29.76
N TYR A 459 11.78 -19.11 30.78
CA TYR A 459 11.33 -20.47 31.14
C TYR A 459 9.88 -20.72 30.71
N TRP A 460 9.62 -21.88 30.10
CA TRP A 460 8.31 -22.35 29.68
C TRP A 460 7.88 -23.54 30.51
N GLU A 461 6.58 -23.70 30.73
CA GLU A 461 6.00 -24.89 31.35
C GLU A 461 5.45 -25.79 30.26
N GLY A 462 5.74 -27.09 30.34
CA GLY A 462 5.22 -28.05 29.40
C GLY A 462 5.23 -29.47 29.92
N THR A 463 4.70 -30.38 29.11
CA THR A 463 4.62 -31.79 29.42
C THR A 463 5.46 -32.60 28.46
N VAL A 464 6.33 -33.44 29.01
CA VAL A 464 7.13 -34.43 28.27
C VAL A 464 6.89 -35.80 28.91
N ARG A 465 6.44 -36.77 28.11
CA ARG A 465 6.19 -38.16 28.56
C ARG A 465 5.32 -38.24 29.84
N GLY A 466 4.31 -37.38 29.94
CA GLY A 466 3.36 -37.36 31.08
C GLY A 466 3.84 -36.63 32.33
N ARG A 467 5.07 -36.08 32.35
CA ARG A 467 5.57 -35.23 33.45
C ARG A 467 5.52 -33.76 33.05
N THR A 468 5.02 -32.92 33.95
CA THR A 468 4.85 -31.49 33.74
C THR A 468 5.81 -30.69 34.60
N GLY A 469 6.39 -29.64 34.02
CA GLY A 469 7.19 -28.66 34.75
C GLY A 469 7.91 -27.70 33.81
N TRP A 470 8.81 -26.93 34.39
CA TRP A 470 9.49 -25.80 33.76
C TRP A 470 10.76 -26.21 33.02
N PHE A 471 11.07 -25.51 31.93
CA PHE A 471 12.30 -25.69 31.18
C PHE A 471 12.65 -24.41 30.39
N PRO A 472 13.93 -24.17 30.06
CA PRO A 472 14.35 -23.02 29.26
C PRO A 472 13.78 -23.06 27.83
N SER A 473 13.25 -21.93 27.36
CA SER A 473 12.59 -21.83 26.05
C SER A 473 13.52 -22.04 24.86
N ASP A 474 14.82 -21.81 25.03
CA ASP A 474 15.85 -21.98 24.01
C ASP A 474 16.20 -23.46 23.73
N CYS A 475 15.66 -24.39 24.52
CA CYS A 475 15.85 -25.83 24.35
C CYS A 475 14.89 -26.48 23.33
N VAL A 476 13.90 -25.75 22.79
CA VAL A 476 12.84 -26.30 21.94
C VAL A 476 12.59 -25.45 20.69
N GLU A 477 12.23 -26.08 19.57
CA GLU A 477 11.92 -25.41 18.29
C GLU A 477 10.58 -25.92 17.71
N GLU A 478 9.86 -25.04 17.00
CA GLU A 478 8.54 -25.36 16.43
C GLU A 478 8.71 -26.27 15.20
N VAL A 479 8.07 -27.44 15.22
CA VAL A 479 8.07 -28.34 14.06
C VAL A 479 6.96 -27.92 13.10
N ALA A 480 7.34 -27.28 11.99
CA ALA A 480 6.45 -27.14 10.84
C ALA A 480 6.07 -28.54 10.31
N PRO A 481 4.81 -28.80 9.92
CA PRO A 481 4.40 -30.11 9.45
C PRO A 481 5.13 -30.44 8.14
N ARG A 482 6.04 -31.42 8.19
CA ARG A 482 6.60 -32.04 6.98
C ARG A 482 5.55 -32.94 6.34
N SER A 483 5.15 -32.62 5.12
CA SER A 483 4.58 -33.57 4.18
C SER A 483 5.69 -34.53 3.70
N LEU A 484 5.63 -35.80 4.11
CA LEU A 484 6.09 -36.93 3.30
C LEU A 484 4.93 -37.21 2.30
N ASP A 485 5.13 -37.36 0.99
CA ASP A 485 6.04 -38.27 0.30
C ASP A 485 6.61 -37.72 -1.02
N HIS A 486 7.78 -38.25 -1.39
CA HIS A 486 8.44 -38.10 -2.68
C HIS A 486 7.68 -38.81 -3.81
N ARG A 487 7.52 -38.12 -4.95
CA ARG A 487 7.57 -38.76 -6.26
C ARG A 487 8.32 -37.87 -7.25
N SER A 488 9.37 -38.44 -7.83
CA SER A 488 10.26 -37.83 -8.81
C SER A 488 9.52 -37.53 -10.12
N GLU A 489 9.20 -36.26 -10.40
CA GLU A 489 8.75 -35.84 -11.73
C GLU A 489 9.95 -35.48 -12.61
N SER A 490 10.00 -36.07 -13.80
CA SER A 490 11.09 -35.91 -14.77
C SER A 490 11.10 -34.50 -15.39
N ARG A 491 12.27 -34.08 -15.88
CA ARG A 491 12.51 -32.81 -16.59
C ARG A 491 11.62 -32.60 -17.84
N SER A 492 10.83 -33.60 -18.25
CA SER A 492 9.91 -33.53 -19.39
C SER A 492 8.48 -33.07 -19.03
N GLU A 493 8.07 -33.05 -17.75
CA GLU A 493 6.71 -32.62 -17.35
C GLU A 493 6.61 -31.14 -16.97
N LYS A 494 7.72 -30.49 -16.61
CA LYS A 494 7.76 -29.04 -16.38
C LYS A 494 7.40 -28.22 -17.63
N ALA A 495 7.60 -28.78 -18.83
CA ALA A 495 7.27 -28.12 -20.09
C ALA A 495 5.76 -28.13 -20.41
N LYS A 496 4.95 -29.00 -19.80
CA LYS A 496 3.51 -29.11 -20.09
C LYS A 496 2.60 -28.40 -19.07
N ARG A 497 3.15 -27.94 -17.94
CA ARG A 497 2.41 -27.14 -16.94
C ARG A 497 2.54 -25.62 -17.14
N LEU A 498 3.48 -25.18 -17.97
CA LEU A 498 3.75 -23.76 -18.21
C LEU A 498 2.79 -23.08 -19.21
N PHE A 499 1.98 -23.86 -19.94
CA PHE A 499 1.02 -23.31 -20.91
C PHE A 499 -0.42 -23.16 -20.39
N ARG A 500 -0.70 -23.58 -19.15
CA ARG A 500 -2.06 -23.55 -18.60
C ARG A 500 -2.37 -22.35 -17.70
N HIS A 501 -1.46 -21.38 -17.57
CA HIS A 501 -1.64 -20.24 -16.65
C HIS A 501 -1.37 -18.85 -17.21
N TYR A 502 -1.40 -18.69 -18.52
CA TYR A 502 -1.61 -17.37 -19.12
C TYR A 502 -2.75 -17.47 -20.12
N THR A 503 -3.82 -16.75 -19.81
CA THR A 503 -5.13 -16.66 -20.48
C THR A 503 -6.11 -17.80 -20.19
N VAL A 504 -7.32 -17.41 -19.77
CA VAL A 504 -8.50 -18.23 -19.45
C VAL A 504 -8.47 -18.91 -18.07
N GLY A 505 -9.02 -18.23 -17.06
CA GLY A 505 -9.52 -18.90 -15.87
C GLY A 505 -10.61 -19.90 -16.27
N SER A 506 -10.62 -21.08 -15.64
CA SER A 506 -11.55 -22.17 -15.88
C SER A 506 -12.98 -21.71 -16.21
N TYR A 507 -13.34 -21.78 -17.48
CA TYR A 507 -14.72 -21.82 -17.95
C TYR A 507 -14.83 -22.85 -19.07
N ASP A 508 -14.44 -24.09 -18.77
CA ASP A 508 -14.89 -25.26 -19.52
C ASP A 508 -15.99 -25.93 -18.71
N SER A 509 -17.21 -25.47 -18.93
CA SER A 509 -18.39 -26.33 -18.88
C SER A 509 -18.90 -26.38 -20.32
N PHE A 510 -18.45 -27.41 -21.05
CA PHE A 510 -19.01 -27.84 -22.33
C PHE A 510 -20.48 -28.18 -22.10
N ASP A 511 -21.36 -27.20 -22.33
CA ASP A 511 -22.84 -27.28 -22.55
C ASP A 511 -23.60 -26.01 -22.08
N ALA A 512 -22.93 -24.89 -21.80
CA ALA A 512 -23.63 -23.63 -21.53
C ALA A 512 -24.06 -22.91 -22.83
N PRO A 513 -25.35 -22.53 -23.01
CA PRO A 513 -25.77 -21.70 -24.14
C PRO A 513 -25.07 -20.33 -24.09
N SER A 514 -24.63 -19.83 -25.23
CA SER A 514 -23.71 -18.68 -25.33
C SER A 514 -24.36 -17.36 -24.88
N ASP A 515 -23.97 -16.85 -23.71
CA ASP A 515 -24.38 -15.53 -23.17
C ASP A 515 -23.65 -14.33 -23.84
N TYR A 516 -22.96 -14.56 -24.97
CA TYR A 516 -22.17 -13.56 -25.69
C TYR A 516 -22.88 -13.12 -26.98
N ILE A 517 -23.06 -11.82 -27.13
CA ILE A 517 -23.44 -11.17 -28.38
C ILE A 517 -22.15 -10.85 -29.14
N ILE A 518 -21.96 -11.55 -30.25
CA ILE A 518 -20.82 -11.39 -31.16
C ILE A 518 -21.29 -10.59 -32.37
N LYS A 519 -20.72 -9.41 -32.58
CA LYS A 519 -21.00 -8.58 -33.77
C LYS A 519 -19.76 -8.48 -34.64
N GLU A 520 -19.85 -8.96 -35.86
CA GLU A 520 -18.77 -8.87 -36.84
C GLU A 520 -18.91 -7.60 -37.69
N LYS A 521 -17.77 -6.99 -38.03
CA LYS A 521 -17.72 -5.80 -38.87
C LYS A 521 -16.48 -5.82 -39.76
N THR A 522 -16.67 -5.56 -41.05
CA THR A 522 -15.57 -5.33 -42.00
C THR A 522 -15.51 -3.85 -42.35
N VAL A 523 -14.34 -3.24 -42.25
CA VAL A 523 -14.14 -1.82 -42.57
C VAL A 523 -12.91 -1.61 -43.45
N LEU A 524 -13.01 -0.62 -44.33
CA LEU A 524 -11.90 -0.08 -45.09
C LEU A 524 -11.44 1.22 -44.43
N LEU A 525 -10.20 1.26 -43.97
CA LEU A 525 -9.55 2.43 -43.41
C LEU A 525 -8.67 3.07 -44.48
N GLN A 526 -8.82 4.38 -44.66
CA GLN A 526 -7.98 5.18 -45.55
C GLN A 526 -7.38 6.33 -44.75
N LYS A 527 -6.06 6.46 -44.82
CA LYS A 527 -5.29 7.50 -44.11
C LYS A 527 -4.46 8.32 -45.10
N LYS A 528 -4.16 9.57 -44.74
CA LYS A 528 -3.14 10.39 -45.41
C LYS A 528 -1.72 9.92 -45.02
N ASP A 529 -0.72 10.32 -45.81
CA ASP A 529 0.69 9.93 -45.57
C ASP A 529 1.20 10.33 -44.19
N SER A 530 0.73 11.48 -43.66
CA SER A 530 1.18 12.06 -42.39
C SER A 530 0.38 11.63 -41.16
N GLU A 531 -0.62 10.75 -41.30
CA GLU A 531 -1.45 10.29 -40.19
C GLU A 531 -1.43 8.75 -40.05
N GLY A 532 -1.74 8.26 -38.85
CA GLY A 532 -1.95 6.83 -38.58
C GLY A 532 -3.43 6.44 -38.75
N PHE A 533 -3.73 5.14 -38.67
CA PHE A 533 -5.12 4.68 -38.72
C PHE A 533 -5.92 4.98 -37.43
N GLY A 534 -5.29 5.54 -36.39
CA GLY A 534 -5.96 5.98 -35.17
C GLY A 534 -6.41 4.86 -34.25
N PHE A 535 -5.63 3.77 -34.15
CA PHE A 535 -5.86 2.68 -33.20
C PHE A 535 -4.54 2.07 -32.73
N VAL A 536 -4.54 1.50 -31.53
CA VAL A 536 -3.43 0.73 -30.97
C VAL A 536 -3.82 -0.74 -30.94
N LEU A 537 -2.98 -1.58 -31.55
CA LEU A 537 -3.16 -3.03 -31.59
C LEU A 537 -2.41 -3.68 -30.42
N ARG A 538 -3.04 -4.64 -29.73
CA ARG A 538 -2.41 -5.45 -28.67
C ARG A 538 -2.72 -6.92 -28.88
N GLY A 539 -1.78 -7.79 -28.51
CA GLY A 539 -1.99 -9.23 -28.60
C GLY A 539 -0.72 -10.07 -28.42
N ALA A 540 -0.83 -11.36 -28.72
CA ALA A 540 0.23 -12.35 -28.46
C ALA A 540 1.49 -12.09 -29.31
N LYS A 541 2.67 -12.01 -28.67
CA LYS A 541 3.96 -11.67 -29.31
C LYS A 541 4.73 -12.86 -29.92
N ALA A 542 4.07 -13.99 -30.15
CA ALA A 542 4.70 -15.17 -30.75
C ALA A 542 5.26 -14.86 -32.15
N GLN A 543 6.42 -15.41 -32.50
CA GLN A 543 7.04 -15.23 -33.82
C GLN A 543 6.47 -16.16 -34.89
N THR A 544 5.93 -17.31 -34.46
CA THR A 544 5.23 -18.30 -35.30
C THR A 544 3.73 -18.29 -35.01
N PRO A 545 2.88 -18.67 -35.98
CA PRO A 545 1.45 -18.89 -35.72
C PRO A 545 1.25 -19.85 -34.55
N ILE A 546 0.33 -19.53 -33.64
CA ILE A 546 0.09 -20.36 -32.46
C ILE A 546 -0.96 -21.42 -32.83
N GLU A 547 -0.49 -22.59 -33.26
CA GLU A 547 -1.37 -23.69 -33.69
C GLU A 547 -2.30 -24.17 -32.56
N GLU A 548 -1.80 -24.18 -31.32
CA GLU A 548 -2.51 -24.60 -30.10
C GLU A 548 -3.61 -23.62 -29.63
N PHE A 549 -3.76 -22.45 -30.26
CA PHE A 549 -4.83 -21.53 -29.91
C PHE A 549 -6.18 -22.02 -30.46
N THR A 550 -7.14 -22.24 -29.56
CA THR A 550 -8.53 -22.54 -29.90
C THR A 550 -9.40 -21.33 -29.59
N PRO A 551 -9.95 -20.62 -30.61
CA PRO A 551 -10.83 -19.47 -30.40
C PRO A 551 -12.05 -19.82 -29.55
N THR A 552 -12.42 -18.92 -28.64
CA THR A 552 -13.64 -19.05 -27.82
C THR A 552 -14.57 -17.85 -28.08
N PRO A 553 -15.88 -17.96 -27.80
CA PRO A 553 -16.81 -16.82 -27.91
C PRO A 553 -16.36 -15.60 -27.10
N ALA A 554 -15.70 -15.80 -25.96
CA ALA A 554 -15.17 -14.73 -25.11
C ALA A 554 -13.81 -14.17 -25.59
N PHE A 555 -13.05 -14.97 -26.34
CA PHE A 555 -11.71 -14.62 -26.82
C PHE A 555 -11.50 -15.21 -28.22
N PRO A 556 -12.01 -14.53 -29.27
CA PRO A 556 -12.10 -15.07 -30.63
C PRO A 556 -10.80 -14.96 -31.44
N ALA A 557 -9.85 -14.11 -31.04
CA ALA A 557 -8.56 -13.95 -31.73
C ALA A 557 -7.43 -13.51 -30.80
N LEU A 558 -6.19 -13.69 -31.23
CA LEU A 558 -5.00 -13.33 -30.45
C LEU A 558 -4.70 -11.83 -30.42
N GLN A 559 -5.28 -11.05 -31.34
CA GLN A 559 -5.06 -9.61 -31.44
C GLN A 559 -6.39 -8.86 -31.28
N TYR A 560 -6.35 -7.72 -30.59
CA TYR A 560 -7.49 -6.83 -30.38
C TYR A 560 -7.06 -5.37 -30.36
N LEU A 561 -8.03 -4.46 -30.53
CA LEU A 561 -7.81 -3.01 -30.45
C LEU A 561 -7.77 -2.58 -28.97
N GLU A 562 -6.60 -2.21 -28.48
CA GLU A 562 -6.41 -1.73 -27.10
C GLU A 562 -6.96 -0.33 -26.91
N SER A 563 -6.80 0.53 -27.92
CA SER A 563 -7.39 1.86 -27.94
C SER A 563 -7.74 2.24 -29.39
N VAL A 564 -8.73 3.11 -29.54
CA VAL A 564 -9.11 3.72 -30.81
C VAL A 564 -9.28 5.21 -30.56
N ASP A 565 -8.55 6.04 -31.27
CA ASP A 565 -8.53 7.49 -31.08
C ASP A 565 -9.88 8.09 -31.46
N GLU A 566 -10.52 8.80 -30.53
CA GLU A 566 -11.81 9.43 -30.78
C GLU A 566 -11.70 10.46 -31.92
N GLY A 567 -12.52 10.30 -32.95
CA GLY A 567 -12.46 11.13 -34.18
C GLY A 567 -11.40 10.68 -35.20
N GLY A 568 -10.53 9.72 -34.87
CA GLY A 568 -9.53 9.14 -35.77
C GLY A 568 -10.12 8.32 -36.93
N VAL A 569 -9.26 7.85 -37.84
CA VAL A 569 -9.68 7.09 -39.04
C VAL A 569 -10.46 5.81 -38.65
N ALA A 570 -9.92 5.01 -37.73
CA ALA A 570 -10.58 3.81 -37.21
C ALA A 570 -11.88 4.10 -36.46
N TRP A 571 -11.92 5.17 -35.65
CA TRP A 571 -13.13 5.56 -34.93
C TRP A 571 -14.27 5.93 -35.88
N ARG A 572 -13.97 6.70 -36.94
CA ARG A 572 -14.93 7.12 -37.97
C ARG A 572 -15.41 5.96 -38.83
N ALA A 573 -14.55 4.96 -39.06
CA ALA A 573 -14.96 3.69 -39.65
C ALA A 573 -15.79 2.83 -38.68
N GLY A 574 -15.90 3.24 -37.42
CA GLY A 574 -16.72 2.64 -36.37
C GLY A 574 -16.09 1.38 -35.77
N LEU A 575 -14.76 1.34 -35.70
CA LEU A 575 -14.02 0.44 -34.82
C LEU A 575 -14.05 0.99 -33.39
N ARG A 576 -13.99 0.11 -32.41
CA ARG A 576 -14.01 0.45 -30.98
C ARG A 576 -12.94 -0.31 -30.21
N MET A 577 -12.62 0.21 -29.04
CA MET A 577 -11.76 -0.47 -28.07
C MET A 577 -12.38 -1.84 -27.71
N GLY A 578 -11.55 -2.88 -27.67
CA GLY A 578 -11.96 -4.25 -27.39
C GLY A 578 -12.36 -5.08 -28.61
N ASP A 579 -12.42 -4.49 -29.80
CA ASP A 579 -12.68 -5.25 -31.04
C ASP A 579 -11.52 -6.20 -31.34
N PHE A 580 -11.82 -7.48 -31.55
CA PHE A 580 -10.86 -8.51 -31.92
C PHE A 580 -10.60 -8.51 -33.42
N LEU A 581 -9.35 -8.63 -33.83
CA LEU A 581 -8.95 -8.60 -35.24
C LEU A 581 -8.97 -10.02 -35.82
N ILE A 582 -9.83 -10.24 -36.82
CA ILE A 582 -10.04 -11.54 -37.48
C ILE A 582 -9.29 -11.60 -38.80
N GLU A 583 -9.37 -10.54 -39.60
CA GLU A 583 -8.67 -10.46 -40.89
C GLU A 583 -8.02 -9.10 -41.12
N VAL A 584 -6.88 -9.12 -41.81
CA VAL A 584 -6.17 -7.95 -42.32
C VAL A 584 -5.92 -8.13 -43.81
N ASN A 585 -6.43 -7.22 -44.64
CA ASN A 585 -6.33 -7.25 -46.10
C ASN A 585 -6.71 -8.61 -46.71
N GLY A 586 -7.75 -9.25 -46.16
CA GLY A 586 -8.26 -10.56 -46.60
C GLY A 586 -7.46 -11.77 -46.08
N GLN A 587 -6.46 -11.58 -45.22
CA GLN A 587 -5.70 -12.66 -44.59
C GLN A 587 -6.18 -12.90 -43.15
N ASN A 588 -6.47 -14.16 -42.81
CA ASN A 588 -6.89 -14.53 -41.46
C ASN A 588 -5.74 -14.35 -40.46
N VAL A 589 -5.97 -13.54 -39.42
CA VAL A 589 -4.97 -13.21 -38.39
C VAL A 589 -5.34 -13.73 -36.99
N VAL A 590 -6.37 -14.59 -36.88
CA VAL A 590 -6.89 -15.11 -35.60
C VAL A 590 -5.79 -15.76 -34.76
N LYS A 591 -4.93 -16.57 -35.39
CA LYS A 591 -3.81 -17.29 -34.76
C LYS A 591 -2.44 -16.66 -35.00
N VAL A 592 -2.41 -15.50 -35.65
CA VAL A 592 -1.17 -14.87 -36.12
C VAL A 592 -0.55 -14.01 -35.02
N GLY A 593 0.78 -14.11 -34.91
CA GLY A 593 1.55 -13.37 -33.92
C GLY A 593 1.60 -11.87 -34.20
N HIS A 594 1.70 -11.07 -33.14
CA HIS A 594 1.58 -9.61 -33.15
C HIS A 594 2.50 -8.93 -34.17
N ARG A 595 3.77 -9.35 -34.24
CA ARG A 595 4.76 -8.78 -35.18
C ARG A 595 4.34 -8.99 -36.65
N GLN A 596 3.80 -10.15 -36.98
CA GLN A 596 3.37 -10.46 -38.34
C GLN A 596 2.16 -9.62 -38.73
N VAL A 597 1.16 -9.51 -37.84
CA VAL A 597 -0.02 -8.68 -38.05
C VAL A 597 0.34 -7.20 -38.24
N VAL A 598 1.25 -6.65 -37.42
CA VAL A 598 1.74 -5.27 -37.59
C VAL A 598 2.45 -5.07 -38.92
N ASN A 599 3.25 -6.05 -39.37
CA ASN A 599 3.89 -5.98 -40.68
C ASN A 599 2.88 -5.99 -41.82
N MET A 600 1.84 -6.82 -41.75
CA MET A 600 0.76 -6.86 -42.75
C MET A 600 0.01 -5.52 -42.82
N ILE A 601 -0.25 -4.89 -41.68
CA ILE A 601 -0.88 -3.56 -41.61
C ILE A 601 0.01 -2.51 -42.25
N ARG A 602 1.32 -2.52 -41.95
CA ARG A 602 2.29 -1.56 -42.51
C ARG A 602 2.48 -1.73 -44.02
N GLN A 603 2.45 -2.96 -44.53
CA GLN A 603 2.53 -3.25 -45.97
C GLN A 603 1.33 -2.72 -46.76
N GLY A 604 0.17 -2.56 -46.12
CA GLY A 604 -1.02 -1.94 -46.74
C GLY A 604 -0.87 -0.44 -47.03
N GLY A 605 0.18 0.21 -46.51
CA GLY A 605 0.45 1.62 -46.74
C GLY A 605 -0.68 2.51 -46.21
N ASN A 606 -1.36 3.23 -47.11
CA ASN A 606 -2.43 4.17 -46.76
C ASN A 606 -3.84 3.56 -46.77
N SER A 607 -3.98 2.30 -47.19
CA SER A 607 -5.27 1.61 -47.25
C SER A 607 -5.19 0.31 -46.45
N LEU A 608 -6.13 0.12 -45.52
CA LEU A 608 -6.18 -1.05 -44.68
C LEU A 608 -7.60 -1.58 -44.58
N MET A 609 -7.83 -2.80 -45.07
CA MET A 609 -9.09 -3.50 -44.86
C MET A 609 -8.96 -4.40 -43.64
N VAL A 610 -9.86 -4.26 -42.67
CA VAL A 610 -9.89 -5.13 -41.48
C VAL A 610 -11.27 -5.71 -41.23
N LYS A 611 -11.29 -6.97 -40.81
CA LYS A 611 -12.47 -7.64 -40.28
C LYS A 611 -12.30 -7.81 -38.78
N VAL A 612 -13.22 -7.27 -38.00
CA VAL A 612 -13.18 -7.31 -36.54
C VAL A 612 -14.44 -7.90 -35.95
N VAL A 613 -14.32 -8.42 -34.73
CA VAL A 613 -15.42 -8.96 -33.95
C VAL A 613 -15.48 -8.27 -32.60
N MET A 614 -16.65 -7.72 -32.29
CA MET A 614 -16.98 -7.19 -30.97
C MET A 614 -17.66 -8.29 -30.14
N VAL A 615 -17.17 -8.49 -28.92
CA VAL A 615 -17.73 -9.44 -27.96
C VAL A 615 -18.36 -8.68 -26.80
N THR A 616 -19.66 -8.84 -26.59
CA THR A 616 -20.41 -8.22 -25.48
C THR A 616 -21.25 -9.28 -24.77
N ARG A 617 -21.50 -9.13 -23.47
CA ARG A 617 -22.39 -10.05 -22.73
C ARG A 617 -23.84 -9.58 -22.83
N ASN A 618 -24.78 -10.52 -22.94
CA ASN A 618 -26.20 -10.22 -23.02
C ASN A 618 -26.72 -9.70 -21.65
N PRO A 619 -27.20 -8.46 -21.54
CA PRO A 619 -27.62 -7.89 -20.24
C PRO A 619 -28.89 -8.53 -19.67
N ASP A 620 -29.74 -9.15 -20.49
CA ASP A 620 -31.09 -9.61 -20.08
C ASP A 620 -31.08 -10.93 -19.25
N MET A 621 -29.95 -11.62 -19.11
CA MET A 621 -29.82 -12.87 -18.33
C MET A 621 -29.31 -12.68 -16.89
N GLU A 622 -28.82 -11.49 -16.52
CA GLU A 622 -28.49 -11.19 -15.10
C GLU A 622 -29.76 -11.19 -14.21
N GLU A 623 -30.92 -10.88 -14.80
CA GLU A 623 -32.19 -10.82 -14.07
C GLU A 623 -32.81 -12.22 -13.84
N GLY A 624 -32.55 -13.18 -14.74
CA GLY A 624 -32.97 -14.58 -14.60
C GLY A 624 -32.22 -15.34 -13.51
N SER A 625 -30.94 -15.01 -13.32
CA SER A 625 -30.06 -15.60 -12.30
C SER A 625 -30.50 -15.20 -10.88
N ARG A 626 -31.06 -14.00 -10.70
CA ARG A 626 -31.63 -13.53 -9.42
C ARG A 626 -32.99 -14.16 -9.07
N LYS A 627 -33.73 -14.69 -10.05
CA LYS A 627 -35.03 -15.36 -9.81
C LYS A 627 -34.90 -16.84 -9.42
N LYS A 628 -33.83 -17.55 -9.85
CA LYS A 628 -33.59 -18.94 -9.42
C LYS A 628 -33.16 -19.05 -7.94
N SER A 629 -32.51 -18.03 -7.39
CA SER A 629 -32.12 -17.97 -5.96
C SER A 629 -33.30 -17.71 -5.01
N LYS A 630 -34.48 -17.35 -5.52
CA LYS A 630 -35.70 -17.10 -4.72
C LYS A 630 -36.69 -18.26 -4.69
N LYS A 631 -36.34 -19.42 -5.27
CA LYS A 631 -37.25 -20.59 -5.35
C LYS A 631 -36.80 -21.80 -4.52
N LEU A 632 -35.84 -21.61 -3.62
CA LEU A 632 -35.35 -22.62 -2.66
C LEU A 632 -35.68 -22.27 -1.19
N GLU A 633 -36.60 -21.34 -0.97
CA GLU A 633 -37.26 -21.15 0.33
C GLU A 633 -38.77 -21.30 0.15
N TRP A 634 -39.23 -22.55 0.06
CA TRP A 634 -40.54 -23.02 0.50
C TRP A 634 -40.37 -24.44 1.05
#